data_AF-A0A2M8P412-F1
#
_entry.id   AF-A0A2M8P412-F1
#
_cell.length_a   1.000
_cell.length_b   1.000
_cell.length_c   1.000
_cell.angle_alpha   90.00
_cell.angle_beta   90.00
_cell.angle_gamma   90.00
#
_symmetry.space_group_name_H-M   'P 1'
#
loop_
_entity.id
_entity.type
_entity.pdbx_description
1 polymer ?
#
loop_
_entity_poly.entity_id
_entity_poly.type
_entity_poly.pdbx_seq_one_letter_code
_entity_poly.pdbx_strand_id
1 'polypeptide(L)'
;MSDLTYLIGRVVSARKVPLPEGLRLTRGWHAFPVAPHAAPTLLHWEAVSGVSVGERPRLRLSVALDSREEVILEALSLASGRVIARFDIRYAHAFQPFEVAISGQAAREIVAEGLGLRLAQGSVPLWLLHDPNGDAEPALMPHILIGTSADRLQAFRYRLNSLASLQFFGWQEGCVLVGLLDMADVGLLEPDLALRTIKAHFAHFFDSEGNLDYEDDFSKPRREVYGIECTLPFAVLARTQPDHPSLKTAIRFWQESRAANGVIQDGDMLSAEGSYTVAYPMAQIGVLRNEPSLIAMALEQLRARRALFKSNTLALRLHSDGTRTFVNWARAAAWYLLGLARTLALLPDPPRDLRESFAQAAQWAVRRQNKQGLWHAFVDANEVQTDTAASAGIAAALALGVKAELLSSAMREPAAHAAQALSAALTPDGFLTGIAQVNKGGEALQRDDYRVISQFGMGLLAQLYAALV
;
A
#
# COMPACT_ATOMS: atom_id res chain seq x y z
N MET A 1 10.15 23.07 10.05
CA MET A 1 9.07 22.49 10.87
C MET A 1 7.77 22.75 10.13
N SER A 2 6.99 21.72 9.83
CA SER A 2 5.73 21.87 9.09
C SER A 2 4.69 22.55 9.99
N ASP A 3 4.01 23.58 9.49
CA ASP A 3 2.86 24.22 10.16
C ASP A 3 1.59 23.34 10.13
N LEU A 4 1.76 22.01 10.07
CA LEU A 4 0.67 21.04 10.03
C LEU A 4 0.16 20.78 11.43
N THR A 5 -1.14 20.93 11.60
CA THR A 5 -1.84 20.64 12.85
C THR A 5 -2.90 19.58 12.60
N TYR A 6 -2.89 18.52 13.42
CA TYR A 6 -3.91 17.48 13.44
C TYR A 6 -4.87 17.80 14.58
N LEU A 7 -6.03 18.35 14.27
CA LEU A 7 -7.11 18.47 15.25
C LEU A 7 -7.80 17.13 15.35
N ILE A 8 -7.52 16.35 16.39
CA ILE A 8 -8.06 14.99 16.56
C ILE A 8 -9.47 15.05 17.13
N GLY A 9 -10.39 14.33 16.48
CA GLY A 9 -11.76 14.15 16.93
C GLY A 9 -11.88 12.93 17.83
N ARG A 10 -12.53 13.10 18.99
CA ARG A 10 -12.85 12.01 19.92
C ARG A 10 -14.28 11.54 19.70
N VAL A 11 -14.47 10.22 19.67
CA VAL A 11 -15.82 9.64 19.60
C VAL A 11 -16.49 9.78 20.97
N VAL A 12 -17.62 10.48 21.02
CA VAL A 12 -18.39 10.68 22.26
C VAL A 12 -19.59 9.74 22.36
N SER A 13 -20.13 9.31 21.22
CA SER A 13 -21.27 8.40 21.15
C SER A 13 -21.21 7.61 19.87
N ALA A 14 -21.22 6.28 19.98
CA ALA A 14 -21.32 5.37 18.86
C ALA A 14 -22.28 4.24 19.22
N ARG A 15 -22.97 3.68 18.23
CA ARG A 15 -23.78 2.48 18.44
C ARG A 15 -22.86 1.34 18.89
N LYS A 16 -23.21 0.67 19.99
CA LYS A 16 -22.53 -0.55 20.42
C LYS A 16 -22.92 -1.68 19.48
N VAL A 17 -22.00 -2.08 18.62
CA VAL A 17 -22.13 -3.22 17.70
C VAL A 17 -20.93 -4.14 17.95
N PRO A 18 -21.11 -5.46 18.09
CA PRO A 18 -19.96 -6.37 18.15
C PRO A 18 -19.18 -6.31 16.84
N LEU A 19 -17.88 -6.63 16.90
CA LEU A 19 -17.11 -6.85 15.68
C LEU A 19 -17.78 -7.95 14.84
N PRO A 20 -17.74 -7.86 13.50
CA PRO A 20 -18.25 -8.92 12.64
C PRO A 20 -17.60 -10.25 12.97
N GLU A 21 -18.38 -11.34 12.90
CA GLU A 21 -17.91 -12.68 13.23
C GLU A 21 -16.69 -13.08 12.41
N GLY A 22 -15.67 -13.61 13.08
CA GLY A 22 -14.43 -14.05 12.45
C GLY A 22 -13.45 -12.94 12.05
N LEU A 23 -13.78 -11.66 12.27
CA LEU A 23 -12.88 -10.54 12.02
C LEU A 23 -12.19 -10.07 13.30
N ARG A 24 -10.98 -9.53 13.15
CA ARG A 24 -10.18 -8.98 14.26
C ARG A 24 -9.62 -7.61 13.89
N LEU A 25 -9.57 -6.69 14.85
CA LEU A 25 -8.81 -5.45 14.72
C LEU A 25 -7.34 -5.74 14.91
N THR A 26 -6.47 -5.01 14.20
CA THR A 26 -5.03 -5.11 14.44
C THR A 26 -4.70 -4.80 15.90
N ARG A 27 -3.89 -5.68 16.50
CA ARG A 27 -3.53 -5.61 17.92
C ARG A 27 -2.99 -4.23 18.30
N GLY A 28 -3.52 -3.70 19.40
CA GLY A 28 -3.18 -2.36 19.92
C GLY A 28 -3.94 -1.22 19.26
N TRP A 29 -4.77 -1.49 18.24
CA TRP A 29 -5.61 -0.48 17.60
C TRP A 29 -7.05 -0.60 18.05
N HIS A 30 -7.71 0.56 18.15
CA HIS A 30 -9.12 0.66 18.50
C HIS A 30 -9.92 1.22 17.32
N ALA A 31 -11.21 0.97 17.34
CA ALA A 31 -12.12 1.38 16.28
C ALA A 31 -13.51 1.64 16.82
N PHE A 32 -14.30 2.35 16.03
CA PHE A 32 -15.73 2.52 16.27
C PHE A 32 -16.51 2.22 14.98
N PRO A 33 -17.75 1.70 15.11
CA PRO A 33 -18.60 1.47 13.96
C PRO A 33 -19.40 2.74 13.59
N VAL A 34 -19.66 2.91 12.30
CA VAL A 34 -20.81 3.66 11.79
C VAL A 34 -21.77 2.63 11.20
N ALA A 35 -22.91 2.42 11.84
CA ALA A 35 -23.85 1.36 11.46
C ALA A 35 -24.93 1.87 10.48
N PRO A 36 -25.38 1.03 9.53
CA PRO A 36 -26.47 1.39 8.63
C PRO A 36 -27.79 1.51 9.41
N HIS A 37 -28.67 2.39 8.96
CA HIS A 37 -30.00 2.64 9.56
C HIS A 37 -29.95 2.92 11.09
N ALA A 38 -28.86 3.53 11.57
CA ALA A 38 -28.66 3.88 12.97
C ALA A 38 -28.60 5.41 13.16
N ALA A 39 -28.70 5.84 14.42
CA ALA A 39 -28.36 7.21 14.78
C ALA A 39 -26.89 7.51 14.42
N PRO A 40 -26.56 8.77 14.05
CA PRO A 40 -25.18 9.13 13.71
C PRO A 40 -24.19 8.85 14.85
N THR A 41 -22.99 8.40 14.49
CA THR A 41 -21.86 8.35 15.43
C THR A 41 -21.31 9.76 15.63
N LEU A 42 -21.21 10.19 16.89
CA LEU A 42 -20.89 11.57 17.26
C LEU A 42 -19.42 11.71 17.62
N LEU A 43 -18.76 12.71 17.05
CA LEU A 43 -17.38 13.08 17.34
C LEU A 43 -17.32 14.53 17.82
N HIS A 44 -16.47 14.80 18.80
CA HIS A 44 -16.16 16.16 19.27
C HIS A 44 -14.66 16.41 19.23
N TRP A 45 -14.31 17.67 19.03
CA TRP A 45 -12.95 18.17 19.09
C TRP A 45 -12.77 18.96 20.37
N GLU A 46 -11.61 18.83 21.00
CA GLU A 46 -11.25 19.73 22.09
C GLU A 46 -11.12 21.15 21.54
N ALA A 47 -11.66 22.13 22.27
CA ALA A 47 -11.65 23.52 21.85
C ALA A 47 -10.20 24.03 21.81
N VAL A 48 -9.66 24.23 20.61
CA VAL A 48 -8.32 24.79 20.44
C VAL A 48 -8.46 26.30 20.25
N SER A 49 -7.99 27.07 21.24
CA SER A 49 -7.90 28.52 21.13
C SER A 49 -6.81 28.89 20.11
N GLY A 50 -7.15 29.75 19.14
CA GLY A 50 -6.16 30.33 18.23
C GLY A 50 -5.81 29.53 16.97
N VAL A 51 -6.60 28.52 16.57
CA VAL A 51 -6.41 27.88 15.25
C VAL A 51 -6.77 28.86 14.15
N SER A 52 -5.76 29.43 13.50
CA SER A 52 -5.93 30.07 12.20
C SER A 52 -6.24 28.98 11.19
N VAL A 53 -7.52 28.77 10.93
CA VAL A 53 -7.99 27.84 9.90
C VAL A 53 -7.59 28.45 8.55
N GLY A 54 -6.35 28.18 8.13
CA GLY A 54 -5.81 28.56 6.83
C GLY A 54 -6.61 27.95 5.69
N GLU A 55 -6.28 28.34 4.46
CA GLU A 55 -7.06 27.92 3.29
C GLU A 55 -6.87 26.42 3.00
N ARG A 56 -8.00 25.70 2.98
CA ARG A 56 -8.22 24.28 2.63
C ARG A 56 -7.94 23.24 3.72
N PRO A 57 -8.64 23.30 4.87
CA PRO A 57 -8.67 22.19 5.83
C PRO A 57 -9.17 20.90 5.18
N ARG A 58 -8.75 19.76 5.72
CA ARG A 58 -9.12 18.45 5.23
C ARG A 58 -9.68 17.62 6.38
N LEU A 59 -10.89 17.09 6.21
CA LEU A 59 -11.44 16.10 7.13
C LEU A 59 -10.98 14.72 6.65
N ARG A 60 -10.30 13.97 7.52
CA ARG A 60 -9.78 12.64 7.21
C ARG A 60 -10.22 11.62 8.23
N LEU A 61 -10.54 10.44 7.73
CA LEU A 61 -10.94 9.25 8.48
C LEU A 61 -10.16 8.05 7.92
N SER A 62 -9.79 7.08 8.75
CA SER A 62 -9.12 5.87 8.28
C SER A 62 -9.90 4.62 8.63
N VAL A 63 -9.89 3.65 7.74
CA VAL A 63 -10.63 2.40 7.87
C VAL A 63 -9.89 1.42 8.79
N ALA A 64 -10.60 0.78 9.70
CA ALA A 64 -10.04 -0.15 10.69
C ALA A 64 -10.19 -1.62 10.29
N LEU A 65 -11.24 -1.96 9.54
CA LEU A 65 -11.49 -3.29 9.02
C LEU A 65 -11.76 -3.22 7.52
N ASP A 66 -11.37 -4.28 6.83
CA ASP A 66 -11.70 -4.48 5.43
C ASP A 66 -13.20 -4.29 5.13
N SER A 67 -13.49 -3.56 4.04
CA SER A 67 -14.83 -3.36 3.50
C SER A 67 -14.93 -3.98 2.10
N ARG A 68 -16.02 -4.70 1.83
CA ARG A 68 -16.29 -5.39 0.55
C ARG A 68 -17.46 -4.80 -0.22
N GLU A 69 -17.85 -3.57 0.10
CA GLU A 69 -18.93 -2.85 -0.58
C GLU A 69 -18.54 -1.40 -0.92
N GLU A 70 -19.40 -0.76 -1.72
CA GLU A 70 -19.34 0.68 -1.99
C GLU A 70 -20.18 1.41 -0.94
N VAL A 71 -19.52 2.27 -0.16
CA VAL A 71 -20.08 2.98 0.98
C VAL A 71 -20.08 4.48 0.72
N ILE A 72 -21.21 5.14 0.97
CA ILE A 72 -21.27 6.60 1.07
C ILE A 72 -21.45 6.97 2.53
N LEU A 73 -20.41 7.57 3.11
CA LEU A 73 -20.41 8.08 4.48
C LEU A 73 -20.62 9.59 4.46
N GLU A 74 -21.63 10.07 5.17
CA GLU A 74 -21.91 11.50 5.33
C GLU A 74 -21.40 12.00 6.68
N ALA A 75 -20.72 13.13 6.64
CA ALA A 75 -20.33 13.92 7.78
C ALA A 75 -21.32 15.08 7.94
N LEU A 76 -22.03 15.12 9.07
CA LEU A 76 -23.12 16.03 9.39
C LEU A 76 -22.67 17.02 10.47
N SER A 77 -23.05 18.29 10.34
CA SER A 77 -22.99 19.23 11.46
C SER A 77 -23.93 18.80 12.58
N LEU A 78 -23.47 18.81 13.84
CA LEU A 78 -24.33 18.50 14.97
C LEU A 78 -25.30 19.64 15.34
N ALA A 79 -24.98 20.90 15.03
CA ALA A 79 -25.93 21.99 15.30
C ALA A 79 -26.99 22.13 14.20
N SER A 80 -26.59 22.06 12.92
CA SER A 80 -27.50 22.32 11.80
C SER A 80 -28.08 21.06 11.16
N GLY A 81 -27.50 19.88 11.40
CA GLY A 81 -27.87 18.64 10.71
C GLY A 81 -27.50 18.60 9.23
N ARG A 82 -26.86 19.65 8.70
CA ARG A 82 -26.45 19.76 7.30
C ARG A 82 -25.28 18.82 6.99
N VAL A 83 -25.27 18.25 5.79
CA VAL A 83 -24.12 17.50 5.26
C VAL A 83 -22.96 18.46 4.99
N ILE A 84 -21.86 18.28 5.71
CA ILE A 84 -20.60 19.01 5.55
C ILE A 84 -19.72 18.35 4.48
N ALA A 85 -19.61 17.03 4.52
CA ALA A 85 -18.79 16.26 3.59
C ALA A 85 -19.42 14.90 3.29
N ARG A 86 -19.07 14.35 2.12
CA ARG A 86 -19.41 12.98 1.71
C ARG A 86 -18.14 12.25 1.33
N PHE A 87 -17.93 11.10 1.94
CA PHE A 87 -16.83 10.18 1.59
C PHE A 87 -17.41 9.06 0.73
N ASP A 88 -16.82 8.88 -0.45
CA ASP A 88 -17.03 7.73 -1.31
C ASP A 88 -15.95 6.69 -1.00
N ILE A 89 -16.33 5.62 -0.30
CA ILE A 89 -15.43 4.60 0.26
C ILE A 89 -15.77 3.27 -0.40
N ARG A 90 -14.95 2.83 -1.36
CA ARG A 90 -15.20 1.59 -2.11
C ARG A 90 -14.12 0.57 -1.82
N TYR A 91 -14.52 -0.63 -1.37
CA TYR A 91 -13.62 -1.76 -1.16
C TYR A 91 -12.37 -1.45 -0.32
N ALA A 92 -12.54 -0.67 0.74
CA ALA A 92 -11.45 -0.17 1.53
C ALA A 92 -10.72 -1.28 2.30
N HIS A 93 -9.40 -1.16 2.44
CA HIS A 93 -8.61 -2.05 3.28
C HIS A 93 -8.30 -1.40 4.65
N ALA A 94 -7.86 -2.21 5.61
CA ALA A 94 -7.42 -1.72 6.91
C ALA A 94 -6.29 -0.67 6.76
N PHE A 95 -6.30 0.33 7.63
CA PHE A 95 -5.43 1.51 7.65
C PHE A 95 -5.59 2.49 6.48
N GLN A 96 -6.50 2.26 5.54
CA GLN A 96 -6.67 3.15 4.39
C GLN A 96 -7.31 4.49 4.80
N PRO A 97 -6.66 5.64 4.54
CA PRO A 97 -7.24 6.94 4.81
C PRO A 97 -8.14 7.42 3.65
N PHE A 98 -9.23 8.09 4.02
CA PHE A 98 -10.15 8.78 3.11
C PHE A 98 -10.27 10.24 3.55
N GLU A 99 -10.22 11.14 2.59
CA GLU A 99 -10.12 12.57 2.86
C GLU A 99 -11.07 13.37 1.98
N VAL A 100 -11.67 14.41 2.57
CA VAL A 100 -12.43 15.43 1.85
C VAL A 100 -11.92 16.81 2.27
N ALA A 101 -11.66 17.67 1.28
CA ALA A 101 -11.40 19.09 1.54
C ALA A 101 -12.68 19.77 2.01
N ILE A 102 -12.60 20.52 3.11
CA ILE A 102 -13.72 21.26 3.69
C ILE A 102 -13.42 22.76 3.71
N SER A 103 -14.45 23.59 3.82
CA SER A 103 -14.26 25.04 3.95
C SER A 103 -13.73 25.40 5.34
N GLY A 104 -13.07 26.55 5.46
CA GLY A 104 -12.63 27.05 6.76
C GLY A 104 -13.79 27.29 7.75
N GLN A 105 -14.97 27.66 7.23
CA GLN A 105 -16.20 27.76 8.02
C GLN A 105 -16.66 26.40 8.52
N ALA A 106 -16.69 25.37 7.66
CA ALA A 106 -17.08 24.02 8.05
C ALA A 106 -16.11 23.44 9.11
N ALA A 107 -14.82 23.69 8.98
CA ALA A 107 -13.85 23.27 10.00
C ALA A 107 -14.12 23.93 11.36
N ARG A 108 -14.44 25.24 11.39
CA ARG A 108 -14.81 25.94 12.63
C ARG A 108 -16.12 25.39 13.22
N GLU A 109 -17.11 25.10 12.38
CA GLU A 109 -18.38 24.48 12.78
C GLU A 109 -18.13 23.13 13.46
N ILE A 110 -17.35 22.25 12.82
CA ILE A 110 -17.01 20.93 13.38
C ILE A 110 -16.26 21.05 14.72
N VAL A 111 -15.31 21.98 14.83
CA VAL A 111 -14.53 22.15 16.06
C VAL A 111 -15.40 22.68 17.20
N ALA A 112 -16.31 23.60 16.91
CA ALA A 112 -17.17 24.22 17.93
C ALA A 112 -18.32 23.31 18.38
N GLU A 113 -18.91 22.57 17.44
CA GLU A 113 -20.22 21.92 17.65
C GLU A 113 -20.15 20.39 17.55
N GLY A 114 -19.07 19.86 16.97
CA GLY A 114 -18.89 18.43 16.72
C GLY A 114 -19.43 17.99 15.35
N LEU A 115 -19.23 16.69 15.05
CA LEU A 115 -19.60 16.06 13.79
C LEU A 115 -20.38 14.77 14.03
N GLY A 116 -21.44 14.56 13.27
CA GLY A 116 -22.15 13.29 13.17
C GLY A 116 -21.72 12.51 11.93
N LEU A 117 -21.44 11.22 12.06
CA LEU A 117 -21.16 10.32 10.94
C LEU A 117 -22.33 9.39 10.69
N ARG A 118 -22.82 9.36 9.45
CA ARG A 118 -23.95 8.53 9.02
C ARG A 118 -23.64 7.79 7.73
N LEU A 119 -23.96 6.49 7.70
CA LEU A 119 -23.99 5.74 6.44
C LEU A 119 -25.23 6.11 5.64
N ALA A 120 -25.03 6.75 4.48
CA ALA A 120 -26.07 7.04 3.51
C ALA A 120 -26.25 5.90 2.49
N GLN A 121 -25.17 5.17 2.21
CA GLN A 121 -25.14 3.94 1.43
C GLN A 121 -24.20 2.94 2.12
N GLY A 122 -24.56 1.67 2.13
CA GLY A 122 -23.83 0.58 2.78
C GLY A 122 -24.78 -0.33 3.56
N SER A 123 -24.50 -1.63 3.55
CA SER A 123 -25.34 -2.67 4.15
C SER A 123 -24.78 -3.22 5.46
N VAL A 124 -23.48 -3.04 5.72
CA VAL A 124 -22.81 -3.46 6.95
C VAL A 124 -22.13 -2.28 7.66
N PRO A 125 -21.83 -2.39 8.97
CA PRO A 125 -21.12 -1.32 9.67
C PRO A 125 -19.74 -1.04 9.05
N LEU A 126 -19.46 0.23 8.79
CA LEU A 126 -18.12 0.70 8.45
C LEU A 126 -17.32 0.92 9.73
N TRP A 127 -16.16 0.28 9.85
CA TRP A 127 -15.28 0.39 11.01
C TRP A 127 -14.17 1.40 10.74
N LEU A 128 -14.08 2.41 11.59
CA LEU A 128 -13.11 3.50 11.47
C LEU A 128 -12.15 3.48 12.65
N LEU A 129 -10.87 3.78 12.39
CA LEU A 129 -9.83 3.84 13.41
C LEU A 129 -10.13 4.98 14.39
N HIS A 130 -9.79 4.72 15.65
CA HIS A 130 -9.89 5.66 16.75
C HIS A 130 -8.90 5.26 17.82
N ASP A 131 -8.51 6.23 18.62
CA ASP A 131 -7.74 5.99 19.81
C ASP A 131 -8.39 6.68 21.01
N PRO A 132 -8.86 5.90 22.00
CA PRO A 132 -9.44 6.47 23.21
C PRO A 132 -8.39 7.12 24.12
N ASN A 133 -7.12 6.72 24.01
CA ASN A 133 -6.09 7.05 25.00
C ASN A 133 -5.17 8.19 24.56
N GLY A 134 -5.05 8.45 23.26
CA GLY A 134 -4.24 9.54 22.68
C GLY A 134 -2.78 9.17 22.38
N ASP A 135 -2.46 7.87 22.40
CA ASP A 135 -1.13 7.31 22.15
C ASP A 135 -0.92 6.84 20.70
N ALA A 136 -1.99 6.69 19.91
CA ALA A 136 -1.95 6.19 18.55
C ALA A 136 -1.51 7.26 17.54
N GLU A 137 -1.10 6.80 16.36
CA GLU A 137 -0.66 7.66 15.27
C GLU A 137 -1.75 8.68 14.85
N PRO A 138 -1.53 9.99 15.10
CA PRO A 138 -2.55 11.03 14.91
C PRO A 138 -3.08 11.10 13.47
N ALA A 139 -2.25 10.77 12.48
CA ALA A 139 -2.62 10.89 11.08
C ALA A 139 -3.56 9.80 10.56
N LEU A 140 -3.77 8.74 11.36
CA LEU A 140 -4.76 7.70 11.07
C LEU A 140 -6.06 7.89 11.87
N MET A 141 -6.04 8.74 12.90
CA MET A 141 -7.22 9.04 13.69
C MET A 141 -8.22 9.92 12.92
N PRO A 142 -9.48 10.02 13.36
CA PRO A 142 -10.42 11.00 12.82
C PRO A 142 -9.89 12.40 13.11
N HIS A 143 -9.62 13.20 12.08
CA HIS A 143 -9.04 14.52 12.30
C HIS A 143 -9.38 15.54 11.23
N ILE A 144 -9.21 16.81 11.60
CA ILE A 144 -9.10 17.92 10.66
C ILE A 144 -7.62 18.26 10.54
N LEU A 145 -7.07 18.07 9.35
CA LEU A 145 -5.72 18.51 9.00
C LEU A 145 -5.78 19.98 8.58
N ILE A 146 -5.00 20.81 9.26
CA ILE A 146 -4.88 22.25 8.99
C ILE A 146 -3.42 22.57 8.69
N GLY A 147 -3.22 23.48 7.74
CA GLY A 147 -1.91 23.98 7.36
C GLY A 147 -1.41 23.41 6.03
N THR A 148 -0.27 23.92 5.61
CA THR A 148 0.43 23.48 4.41
C THR A 148 1.85 23.09 4.79
N SER A 149 2.36 21.96 4.27
CA SER A 149 3.80 21.74 4.33
C SER A 149 4.48 22.53 3.22
N ALA A 150 5.48 23.34 3.58
CA ALA A 150 6.40 23.95 2.64
C ALA A 150 7.25 22.89 1.91
N ASP A 151 7.44 21.72 2.51
CA ASP A 151 8.18 20.59 1.94
C ASP A 151 7.39 19.29 2.09
N ARG A 152 6.67 18.90 1.03
CA ARG A 152 5.90 17.66 0.98
C ARG A 152 6.78 16.41 0.98
N LEU A 153 8.02 16.52 0.49
CA LEU A 153 8.95 15.39 0.45
C LEU A 153 9.49 15.10 1.85
N GLN A 154 9.81 16.14 2.62
CA GLN A 154 10.13 15.98 4.05
C GLN A 154 8.95 15.38 4.82
N ALA A 155 7.73 15.87 4.59
CA ALA A 155 6.52 15.30 5.20
C ALA A 155 6.33 13.82 4.80
N PHE A 156 6.58 13.47 3.54
CA PHE A 156 6.56 12.08 3.07
C PHE A 156 7.58 11.20 3.81
N ARG A 157 8.81 11.66 3.99
CA ARG A 157 9.85 10.91 4.72
C ARG A 157 9.46 10.67 6.17
N TYR A 158 8.93 11.70 6.84
CA TYR A 158 8.40 11.58 8.20
C TYR A 158 7.23 10.59 8.25
N ARG A 159 6.27 10.72 7.33
CA ARG A 159 5.06 9.91 7.26
C ARG A 159 5.34 8.44 6.96
N LEU A 160 6.26 8.17 6.04
CA LEU A 160 6.72 6.83 5.73
C LEU A 160 7.38 6.20 6.97
N ASN A 161 8.20 6.97 7.68
CA ASN A 161 8.94 6.53 8.86
C ASN A 161 8.15 6.64 10.17
N SER A 162 6.86 6.32 10.14
CA SER A 162 5.97 6.27 11.31
C SER A 162 4.91 5.17 11.12
N LEU A 163 4.16 4.82 12.18
CA LEU A 163 3.08 3.84 12.10
C LEU A 163 1.90 4.26 11.21
N ALA A 164 1.91 5.49 10.68
CA ALA A 164 0.93 5.89 9.68
C ALA A 164 1.10 5.18 8.35
N SER A 165 2.30 4.63 8.09
CA SER A 165 2.58 3.83 6.90
C SER A 165 2.20 2.36 7.07
N LEU A 166 1.78 1.93 8.27
CA LEU A 166 1.37 0.55 8.56
C LEU A 166 0.26 0.07 7.62
N GLN A 167 0.38 -1.17 7.15
CA GLN A 167 -0.63 -1.89 6.36
C GLN A 167 -0.92 -3.25 7.00
N PHE A 168 -1.91 -3.99 6.46
CA PHE A 168 -2.07 -5.39 6.85
C PHE A 168 -0.88 -6.23 6.37
N PHE A 169 -0.57 -7.32 7.09
CA PHE A 169 0.57 -8.17 6.75
C PHE A 169 0.36 -8.88 5.41
N GLY A 170 1.22 -8.56 4.45
CA GLY A 170 1.19 -9.12 3.11
C GLY A 170 1.85 -8.19 2.11
N TRP A 171 1.38 -8.18 0.87
CA TRP A 171 2.02 -7.44 -0.21
C TRP A 171 2.03 -5.93 0.02
N GLN A 172 0.97 -5.37 0.65
CA GLN A 172 0.90 -3.94 0.96
C GLN A 172 1.97 -3.54 1.98
N GLU A 173 2.02 -4.24 3.12
CA GLU A 173 3.04 -4.01 4.15
C GLU A 173 4.45 -4.29 3.62
N GLY A 174 4.60 -5.34 2.81
CA GLY A 174 5.87 -5.64 2.15
C GLY A 174 6.36 -4.50 1.26
N CYS A 175 5.47 -3.78 0.55
CA CYS A 175 5.87 -2.60 -0.22
C CYS A 175 6.43 -1.48 0.68
N VAL A 176 5.77 -1.22 1.82
CA VAL A 176 6.17 -0.20 2.80
C VAL A 176 7.50 -0.55 3.43
N LEU A 177 7.64 -1.76 3.97
CA LEU A 177 8.85 -2.23 4.64
C LEU A 177 10.06 -2.21 3.70
N VAL A 178 9.89 -2.64 2.45
CA VAL A 178 10.97 -2.61 1.46
C VAL A 178 11.36 -1.17 1.15
N GLY A 179 10.38 -0.27 0.99
CA GLY A 179 10.64 1.16 0.79
C GLY A 179 11.36 1.82 1.96
N LEU A 180 10.97 1.51 3.20
CA LEU A 180 11.63 1.98 4.42
C LEU A 180 13.10 1.56 4.47
N LEU A 181 13.36 0.27 4.25
CA LEU A 181 14.71 -0.28 4.30
C LEU A 181 15.60 0.29 3.19
N ASP A 182 15.08 0.39 1.96
CA ASP A 182 15.81 0.99 0.84
C ASP A 182 16.19 2.45 1.09
N MET A 183 15.26 3.26 1.64
CA MET A 183 15.54 4.65 1.98
C MET A 183 16.63 4.77 3.05
N ALA A 184 16.63 3.87 4.03
CA ALA A 184 17.65 3.80 5.06
C ALA A 184 19.02 3.40 4.48
N ASP A 185 19.05 2.38 3.61
CA ASP A 185 20.27 1.88 2.98
C ASP A 185 21.02 2.98 2.18
N VAL A 186 20.29 3.93 1.60
CA VAL A 186 20.88 5.06 0.84
C VAL A 186 20.96 6.37 1.63
N GLY A 187 20.67 6.35 2.94
CA GLY A 187 20.76 7.53 3.81
C GLY A 187 19.72 8.62 3.56
N LEU A 188 18.61 8.31 2.87
CA LEU A 188 17.48 9.23 2.70
C LEU A 188 16.54 9.24 3.92
N LEU A 189 16.62 8.19 4.75
CA LEU A 189 16.11 8.16 6.12
C LEU A 189 17.25 7.86 7.08
N GLU A 190 17.16 8.37 8.31
CA GLU A 190 18.06 7.98 9.40
C GLU A 190 17.94 6.47 9.67
N PRO A 191 19.02 5.69 9.49
CA PRO A 191 18.95 4.22 9.51
C PRO A 191 18.39 3.66 10.82
N ASP A 192 18.85 4.17 11.97
CA ASP A 192 18.39 3.69 13.28
C ASP A 192 16.90 3.97 13.51
N LEU A 193 16.41 5.11 13.01
CA LEU A 193 14.99 5.44 13.11
C LEU A 193 14.16 4.53 12.20
N ALA A 194 14.61 4.31 10.95
CA ALA A 194 13.94 3.40 10.02
C ALA A 194 13.88 1.96 10.56
N LEU A 195 14.96 1.44 11.15
CA LEU A 195 14.98 0.11 11.76
C LEU A 195 14.06 0.02 12.98
N ARG A 196 13.96 1.07 13.79
CA ARG A 196 12.98 1.14 14.89
C ARG A 196 11.54 1.11 14.36
N THR A 197 11.25 1.85 13.29
CA THR A 197 9.93 1.83 12.65
C THR A 197 9.60 0.46 12.07
N ILE A 198 10.52 -0.17 11.33
CA ILE A 198 10.37 -1.55 10.82
C ILE A 198 10.08 -2.53 11.97
N LYS A 199 10.81 -2.42 13.09
CA LYS A 199 10.55 -3.24 14.27
C LYS A 199 9.16 -2.99 14.88
N ALA A 200 8.72 -1.73 14.93
CA ALA A 200 7.40 -1.36 15.42
C ALA A 200 6.29 -1.93 14.54
N HIS A 201 6.45 -1.92 13.21
CA HIS A 201 5.53 -2.58 12.28
C HIS A 201 5.45 -4.09 12.55
N PHE A 202 6.60 -4.77 12.60
CA PHE A 202 6.64 -6.22 12.87
C PHE A 202 6.03 -6.61 14.22
N ALA A 203 6.08 -5.74 15.24
CA ALA A 203 5.48 -6.00 16.54
C ALA A 203 3.95 -6.21 16.47
N HIS A 204 3.27 -5.77 15.40
CA HIS A 204 1.85 -6.04 15.20
C HIS A 204 1.56 -7.43 14.62
N PHE A 205 2.53 -8.09 13.99
CA PHE A 205 2.30 -9.30 13.18
C PHE A 205 2.86 -10.60 13.77
N PHE A 206 3.58 -10.49 14.89
CA PHE A 206 4.14 -11.64 15.59
C PHE A 206 3.73 -11.67 17.06
N ASP A 207 3.47 -12.86 17.60
CA ASP A 207 3.29 -13.06 19.03
C ASP A 207 4.61 -12.94 19.80
N SER A 208 4.58 -13.14 21.13
CA SER A 208 5.77 -13.06 21.98
C SER A 208 6.83 -14.13 21.70
N GLU A 209 6.46 -15.20 21.00
CA GLU A 209 7.37 -16.29 20.60
C GLU A 209 7.90 -16.10 19.17
N GLY A 210 7.47 -15.05 18.47
CA GLY A 210 7.84 -14.79 17.08
C GLY A 210 7.05 -15.62 16.06
N ASN A 211 5.95 -16.26 16.46
CA ASN A 211 5.01 -16.90 15.54
C ASN A 211 4.12 -15.85 14.88
N LEU A 212 3.65 -16.14 13.66
CA LEU A 212 2.69 -15.28 12.98
C LEU A 212 1.40 -15.13 13.82
N ASP A 213 0.99 -13.90 14.04
CA ASP A 213 -0.28 -13.52 14.64
C ASP A 213 -0.70 -12.16 14.08
N TYR A 214 -1.49 -12.18 13.02
CA TYR A 214 -1.83 -11.00 12.22
C TYR A 214 -3.22 -11.12 11.58
N GLU A 215 -3.66 -10.12 10.83
CA GLU A 215 -4.89 -10.17 10.03
C GLU A 215 -4.60 -10.13 8.52
N ASP A 216 -5.32 -10.97 7.74
CA ASP A 216 -5.23 -10.96 6.28
C ASP A 216 -5.95 -9.77 5.63
N ASP A 217 -6.02 -9.76 4.29
CA ASP A 217 -6.66 -8.68 3.51
C ASP A 217 -8.19 -8.60 3.70
N PHE A 218 -8.78 -9.58 4.38
CA PHE A 218 -10.19 -9.64 4.83
C PHE A 218 -10.35 -9.29 6.32
N SER A 219 -9.28 -8.85 6.99
CA SER A 219 -9.23 -8.64 8.44
C SER A 219 -9.52 -9.91 9.26
N LYS A 220 -9.28 -11.10 8.71
CA LYS A 220 -9.40 -12.36 9.44
C LYS A 220 -8.10 -12.68 10.14
N PRO A 221 -8.13 -13.11 11.41
CA PRO A 221 -6.92 -13.49 12.14
C PRO A 221 -6.26 -14.72 11.50
N ARG A 222 -4.93 -14.70 11.38
CA ARG A 222 -4.10 -15.74 10.76
C ARG A 222 -2.91 -16.09 11.65
N ARG A 223 -2.51 -17.36 11.58
CA ARG A 223 -1.28 -17.90 12.20
C ARG A 223 -0.36 -18.60 11.19
N GLU A 224 -0.77 -18.57 9.93
CA GLU A 224 -0.14 -19.22 8.79
C GLU A 224 0.08 -18.20 7.65
N VAL A 225 0.85 -18.56 6.64
CA VAL A 225 0.95 -17.79 5.40
C VAL A 225 -0.27 -18.15 4.54
N TYR A 226 -1.16 -17.18 4.27
CA TYR A 226 -2.46 -17.47 3.62
C TYR A 226 -2.38 -17.68 2.10
N GLY A 227 -1.28 -17.27 1.45
CA GLY A 227 -1.14 -17.32 -0.01
C GLY A 227 0.09 -16.55 -0.50
N ILE A 228 0.25 -16.49 -1.83
CA ILE A 228 1.43 -15.87 -2.46
C ILE A 228 1.55 -14.36 -2.18
N GLU A 229 0.44 -13.71 -1.86
CA GLU A 229 0.40 -12.29 -1.52
C GLU A 229 1.00 -11.99 -0.13
N CYS A 230 1.13 -13.01 0.72
CA CYS A 230 1.56 -12.84 2.11
C CYS A 230 3.09 -12.75 2.27
N THR A 231 3.88 -13.12 1.24
CA THR A 231 5.29 -13.47 1.47
C THR A 231 6.31 -12.34 1.31
N LEU A 232 5.90 -11.16 0.83
CA LEU A 232 6.80 -10.02 0.61
C LEU A 232 7.48 -9.48 1.90
N PRO A 233 6.79 -9.33 3.06
CA PRO A 233 7.43 -8.85 4.30
C PRO A 233 8.65 -9.66 4.75
N PHE A 234 8.73 -10.95 4.38
CA PHE A 234 9.86 -11.80 4.75
C PHE A 234 11.18 -11.37 4.10
N ALA A 235 11.17 -10.65 2.98
CA ALA A 235 12.39 -10.06 2.41
C ALA A 235 13.08 -9.12 3.39
N VAL A 236 12.28 -8.28 4.06
CA VAL A 236 12.78 -7.29 5.04
C VAL A 236 13.06 -7.95 6.38
N LEU A 237 12.21 -8.89 6.81
CA LEU A 237 12.44 -9.66 8.03
C LEU A 237 13.79 -10.39 7.97
N ALA A 238 14.13 -11.00 6.83
CA ALA A 238 15.39 -11.70 6.66
C ALA A 238 16.62 -10.78 6.76
N ARG A 239 16.52 -9.55 6.25
CA ARG A 239 17.62 -8.56 6.31
C ARG A 239 17.80 -7.94 7.69
N THR A 240 16.70 -7.75 8.42
CA THR A 240 16.69 -7.00 9.69
C THR A 240 16.71 -7.90 10.92
N GLN A 241 16.20 -9.13 10.81
CA GLN A 241 16.08 -10.12 11.87
C GLN A 241 16.34 -11.53 11.28
N PRO A 242 17.58 -11.84 10.86
CA PRO A 242 17.91 -13.05 10.08
C PRO A 242 17.63 -14.37 10.80
N ASP A 243 17.60 -14.36 12.14
CA ASP A 243 17.33 -15.52 12.99
C ASP A 243 15.85 -15.66 13.39
N HIS A 244 14.97 -14.78 12.91
CA HIS A 244 13.56 -14.78 13.30
C HIS A 244 12.88 -16.11 12.90
N PRO A 245 12.16 -16.78 13.83
CA PRO A 245 11.63 -18.14 13.60
C PRO A 245 10.65 -18.21 12.43
N SER A 246 9.85 -17.17 12.21
CA SER A 246 8.87 -17.11 11.11
C SER A 246 9.49 -17.15 9.70
N LEU A 247 10.81 -16.97 9.53
CA LEU A 247 11.46 -17.22 8.24
C LEU A 247 11.35 -18.69 7.82
N LYS A 248 11.35 -19.63 8.78
CA LYS A 248 11.12 -21.06 8.50
C LYS A 248 9.68 -21.30 8.03
N THR A 249 8.72 -20.53 8.54
CA THR A 249 7.32 -20.61 8.14
C THR A 249 7.14 -20.25 6.66
N ALA A 250 7.79 -19.17 6.18
CA ALA A 250 7.76 -18.79 4.77
C ALA A 250 8.37 -19.86 3.85
N ILE A 251 9.53 -20.42 4.23
CA ILE A 251 10.20 -21.47 3.46
C ILE A 251 9.33 -22.73 3.38
N ARG A 252 8.75 -23.16 4.50
CA ARG A 252 7.84 -24.31 4.55
C ARG A 252 6.63 -24.08 3.64
N PHE A 253 6.01 -22.90 3.70
CA PHE A 253 4.89 -22.55 2.83
C PHE A 253 5.25 -22.70 1.34
N TRP A 254 6.41 -22.19 0.92
CA TRP A 254 6.84 -22.31 -0.48
C TRP A 254 7.10 -23.76 -0.91
N GLN A 255 7.63 -24.59 -0.01
CA GLN A 255 7.84 -26.01 -0.27
C GLN A 255 6.52 -26.77 -0.41
N GLU A 256 5.56 -26.50 0.47
CA GLU A 256 4.24 -27.16 0.51
C GLU A 256 3.31 -26.68 -0.61
N SER A 257 3.42 -25.41 -1.03
CA SER A 257 2.56 -24.79 -2.05
C SER A 257 3.08 -24.99 -3.48
N ARG A 258 4.16 -25.76 -3.66
CA ARG A 258 4.77 -25.99 -4.97
C ARG A 258 3.92 -26.98 -5.77
N ALA A 259 3.35 -26.52 -6.89
CA ALA A 259 2.67 -27.40 -7.83
C ALA A 259 3.64 -28.38 -8.50
N ALA A 260 3.12 -29.42 -9.16
CA ALA A 260 3.93 -30.45 -9.81
C ALA A 260 4.90 -29.91 -10.88
N ASN A 261 4.57 -28.77 -11.50
CA ASN A 261 5.42 -28.06 -12.47
C ASN A 261 6.45 -27.12 -11.80
N GLY A 262 6.52 -27.13 -10.47
CA GLY A 262 7.46 -26.32 -9.67
C GLY A 262 6.99 -24.91 -9.33
N VAL A 263 5.81 -24.49 -9.82
CA VAL A 263 5.31 -23.12 -9.65
C VAL A 263 4.54 -22.99 -8.33
N ILE A 264 4.75 -21.88 -7.64
CA ILE A 264 3.98 -21.49 -6.46
C ILE A 264 2.96 -20.45 -6.90
N GLN A 265 1.68 -20.78 -6.77
CA GLN A 265 0.55 -19.98 -7.26
C GLN A 265 -0.72 -20.31 -6.45
N ASP A 266 -1.73 -19.46 -6.54
CA ASP A 266 -3.01 -19.70 -5.86
C ASP A 266 -3.92 -20.53 -6.77
N GLY A 267 -4.20 -21.76 -6.35
CA GLY A 267 -5.01 -22.70 -7.13
C GLY A 267 -4.43 -22.95 -8.53
N ASP A 268 -5.24 -22.73 -9.55
CA ASP A 268 -4.88 -22.93 -10.96
C ASP A 268 -4.43 -21.63 -11.67
N MET A 269 -4.31 -20.52 -10.92
CA MET A 269 -4.12 -19.18 -11.46
C MET A 269 -2.70 -18.69 -11.24
N LEU A 270 -1.98 -18.44 -12.35
CA LEU A 270 -0.66 -17.82 -12.33
C LEU A 270 -0.80 -16.30 -12.34
N SER A 271 -0.27 -15.62 -11.32
CA SER A 271 -0.32 -14.16 -11.22
C SER A 271 1.04 -13.46 -11.42
N ALA A 272 1.00 -12.23 -11.94
CA ALA A 272 2.16 -11.34 -12.03
C ALA A 272 2.67 -10.90 -10.66
N GLU A 273 1.80 -10.84 -9.65
CA GLU A 273 2.12 -10.52 -8.26
C GLU A 273 3.25 -11.40 -7.73
N GLY A 274 3.18 -12.70 -7.99
CA GLY A 274 4.18 -13.65 -7.50
C GLY A 274 5.59 -13.44 -8.05
N SER A 275 5.79 -12.63 -9.11
CA SER A 275 7.14 -12.20 -9.50
C SER A 275 7.78 -11.39 -8.37
N TYR A 276 7.03 -10.50 -7.74
CA TYR A 276 7.52 -9.62 -6.67
C TYR A 276 7.25 -10.19 -5.28
N THR A 277 6.08 -10.79 -5.05
CA THR A 277 5.70 -11.25 -3.71
C THR A 277 6.29 -12.61 -3.34
N VAL A 278 6.70 -13.43 -4.32
CA VAL A 278 7.28 -14.78 -4.07
C VAL A 278 8.75 -14.84 -4.49
N ALA A 279 9.07 -14.53 -5.76
CA ALA A 279 10.44 -14.74 -6.26
C ALA A 279 11.47 -13.86 -5.53
N TYR A 280 11.17 -12.57 -5.34
CA TYR A 280 12.07 -11.66 -4.65
C TYR A 280 12.36 -12.06 -3.19
N PRO A 281 11.37 -12.22 -2.29
CA PRO A 281 11.67 -12.63 -0.91
C PRO A 281 12.37 -13.98 -0.82
N MET A 282 12.04 -14.93 -1.71
CA MET A 282 12.71 -16.22 -1.78
C MET A 282 14.19 -16.08 -2.15
N ALA A 283 14.52 -15.28 -3.17
CA ALA A 283 15.89 -15.02 -3.55
C ALA A 283 16.66 -14.23 -2.47
N GLN A 284 16.02 -13.24 -1.85
CA GLN A 284 16.60 -12.47 -0.74
C GLN A 284 17.02 -13.38 0.40
N ILE A 285 16.14 -14.29 0.83
CA ILE A 285 16.45 -15.27 1.87
C ILE A 285 17.54 -16.23 1.40
N GLY A 286 17.43 -16.74 0.18
CA GLY A 286 18.41 -17.67 -0.41
C GLY A 286 19.82 -17.08 -0.46
N VAL A 287 19.96 -15.83 -0.87
CA VAL A 287 21.26 -15.12 -0.89
C VAL A 287 21.79 -14.91 0.52
N LEU A 288 20.98 -14.39 1.44
CA LEU A 288 21.42 -14.14 2.82
C LEU A 288 21.86 -15.40 3.56
N ARG A 289 21.24 -16.55 3.25
CA ARG A 289 21.54 -17.84 3.87
C ARG A 289 22.55 -18.69 3.10
N ASN A 290 23.02 -18.22 1.95
CA ASN A 290 23.83 -19.01 1.02
C ASN A 290 23.16 -20.36 0.68
N GLU A 291 21.87 -20.32 0.31
CA GLU A 291 21.06 -21.49 -0.08
C GLU A 291 20.76 -21.45 -1.59
N PRO A 292 21.58 -22.09 -2.45
CA PRO A 292 21.41 -22.06 -3.90
C PRO A 292 20.07 -22.64 -4.38
N SER A 293 19.50 -23.59 -3.64
CA SER A 293 18.20 -24.20 -3.95
C SER A 293 17.06 -23.18 -3.87
N LEU A 294 17.05 -22.29 -2.87
CA LEU A 294 16.07 -21.20 -2.76
C LEU A 294 16.22 -20.21 -3.92
N ILE A 295 17.46 -19.87 -4.29
CA ILE A 295 17.75 -18.99 -5.43
C ILE A 295 17.24 -19.62 -6.73
N ALA A 296 17.53 -20.91 -6.95
CA ALA A 296 17.05 -21.63 -8.14
C ALA A 296 15.52 -21.65 -8.23
N MET A 297 14.83 -21.93 -7.12
CA MET A 297 13.36 -21.89 -7.08
C MET A 297 12.81 -20.50 -7.35
N ALA A 298 13.44 -19.43 -6.85
CA ALA A 298 13.03 -18.06 -7.14
C ALA A 298 13.14 -17.74 -8.64
N LEU A 299 14.21 -18.18 -9.30
CA LEU A 299 14.39 -18.01 -10.74
C LEU A 299 13.38 -18.83 -11.55
N GLU A 300 13.01 -20.03 -11.10
CA GLU A 300 11.91 -20.82 -11.67
C GLU A 300 10.58 -20.05 -11.62
N GLN A 301 10.29 -19.36 -10.49
CA GLN A 301 9.08 -18.55 -10.36
C GLN A 301 9.01 -17.42 -11.38
N LEU A 302 10.14 -16.76 -11.68
CA LEU A 302 10.21 -15.71 -12.70
C LEU A 302 10.07 -16.29 -14.12
N ARG A 303 10.72 -17.43 -14.40
CA ARG A 303 10.62 -18.09 -15.71
C ARG A 303 9.20 -18.52 -16.03
N ALA A 304 8.49 -19.11 -15.07
CA ALA A 304 7.09 -19.48 -15.24
C ALA A 304 6.22 -18.27 -15.61
N ARG A 305 6.44 -17.14 -14.92
CA ARG A 305 5.67 -15.90 -15.11
C ARG A 305 5.95 -15.17 -16.42
N ARG A 306 6.97 -15.55 -17.19
CA ARG A 306 7.14 -15.09 -18.59
C ARG A 306 5.91 -15.41 -19.44
N ALA A 307 5.14 -16.45 -19.09
CA ALA A 307 3.90 -16.78 -19.78
C ALA A 307 2.86 -15.64 -19.74
N LEU A 308 2.92 -14.74 -18.75
CA LEU A 308 2.02 -13.60 -18.61
C LEU A 308 2.32 -12.50 -19.62
N PHE A 309 3.58 -12.37 -20.06
CA PHE A 309 4.02 -11.38 -21.04
C PHE A 309 4.15 -12.00 -22.43
N LYS A 310 3.13 -11.83 -23.28
CA LYS A 310 3.13 -12.35 -24.66
C LYS A 310 2.59 -11.32 -25.64
N SER A 311 3.14 -11.32 -26.85
CA SER A 311 2.63 -10.50 -27.98
C SER A 311 2.41 -9.02 -27.62
N ASN A 312 3.38 -8.42 -26.92
CA ASN A 312 3.32 -7.00 -26.49
C ASN A 312 2.16 -6.68 -25.51
N THR A 313 1.65 -7.69 -24.80
CA THR A 313 0.64 -7.57 -23.73
C THR A 313 1.11 -8.28 -22.46
N LEU A 314 0.76 -7.73 -21.30
CA LEU A 314 1.04 -8.32 -19.99
C LEU A 314 -0.28 -8.53 -19.23
N ALA A 315 -0.60 -9.77 -18.88
CA ALA A 315 -1.77 -10.05 -18.03
C ALA A 315 -1.38 -10.06 -16.54
N LEU A 316 -2.29 -9.64 -15.66
CA LEU A 316 -2.14 -9.92 -14.22
C LEU A 316 -2.26 -11.42 -13.98
N ARG A 317 -3.26 -12.07 -14.55
CA ARG A 317 -3.58 -13.47 -14.27
C ARG A 317 -3.69 -14.28 -15.55
N LEU A 318 -3.22 -15.53 -15.47
CA LEU A 318 -3.39 -16.57 -16.47
C LEU A 318 -3.97 -17.80 -15.77
N HIS A 319 -5.17 -18.21 -16.20
CA HIS A 319 -5.87 -19.38 -15.68
C HIS A 319 -5.51 -20.65 -16.47
N SER A 320 -5.83 -21.82 -15.92
CA SER A 320 -5.51 -23.12 -16.52
C SER A 320 -6.18 -23.36 -17.88
N ASP A 321 -7.34 -22.75 -18.11
CA ASP A 321 -8.08 -22.75 -19.38
C ASP A 321 -7.47 -21.80 -20.45
N GLY A 322 -6.43 -21.05 -20.10
CA GLY A 322 -5.77 -20.06 -20.96
C GLY A 322 -6.36 -18.65 -20.86
N THR A 323 -7.42 -18.45 -20.07
CA THR A 323 -8.04 -17.14 -19.86
C THR A 323 -7.05 -16.16 -19.23
N ARG A 324 -7.03 -14.93 -19.75
CA ARG A 324 -6.21 -13.81 -19.26
C ARG A 324 -7.08 -12.69 -18.73
N THR A 325 -6.77 -12.18 -17.55
CA THR A 325 -7.51 -11.07 -16.93
C THR A 325 -6.58 -9.93 -16.51
N PHE A 326 -7.15 -8.73 -16.38
CA PHE A 326 -6.45 -7.46 -16.14
C PHE A 326 -5.29 -7.25 -17.12
N VAL A 327 -5.56 -7.48 -18.41
CA VAL A 327 -4.57 -7.32 -19.46
C VAL A 327 -4.14 -5.85 -19.53
N ASN A 328 -2.83 -5.63 -19.53
CA ASN A 328 -2.15 -4.33 -19.52
C ASN A 328 -2.47 -3.46 -18.31
N TRP A 329 -2.94 -4.05 -17.21
CA TRP A 329 -3.08 -3.33 -15.95
C TRP A 329 -1.71 -2.90 -15.42
N ALA A 330 -1.55 -1.62 -15.13
CA ALA A 330 -0.26 -1.03 -14.78
C ALA A 330 0.33 -1.61 -13.50
N ARG A 331 -0.51 -1.99 -12.53
CA ARG A 331 -0.03 -2.62 -11.30
C ARG A 331 0.48 -4.05 -11.53
N ALA A 332 -0.06 -4.79 -12.51
CA ALA A 332 0.56 -6.04 -12.96
C ALA A 332 1.96 -5.82 -13.53
N ALA A 333 2.15 -4.74 -14.30
CA ALA A 333 3.46 -4.35 -14.82
C ALA A 333 4.44 -3.99 -13.71
N ALA A 334 4.00 -3.24 -12.69
CA ALA A 334 4.82 -2.94 -11.52
C ALA A 334 5.31 -4.23 -10.85
N TRP A 335 4.42 -5.18 -10.55
CA TRP A 335 4.81 -6.45 -9.90
C TRP A 335 5.74 -7.29 -10.75
N TYR A 336 5.44 -7.43 -12.03
CA TYR A 336 6.27 -8.21 -12.94
C TYR A 336 7.69 -7.62 -13.05
N LEU A 337 7.80 -6.31 -13.24
CA LEU A 337 9.07 -5.61 -13.39
C LEU A 337 9.86 -5.55 -12.07
N LEU A 338 9.22 -5.25 -10.94
CA LEU A 338 9.88 -5.23 -9.63
C LEU A 338 10.41 -6.61 -9.26
N GLY A 339 9.63 -7.66 -9.52
CA GLY A 339 10.06 -9.03 -9.29
C GLY A 339 11.35 -9.39 -10.04
N LEU A 340 11.42 -9.02 -11.32
CA LEU A 340 12.63 -9.20 -12.14
C LEU A 340 13.78 -8.32 -11.62
N ALA A 341 13.55 -7.02 -11.47
CA ALA A 341 14.58 -6.06 -11.06
C ALA A 341 15.23 -6.44 -9.73
N ARG A 342 14.41 -6.69 -8.71
CA ARG A 342 14.85 -7.02 -7.35
C ARG A 342 15.57 -8.36 -7.30
N THR A 343 14.98 -9.40 -7.87
CA THR A 343 15.55 -10.75 -7.81
C THR A 343 16.88 -10.80 -8.53
N LEU A 344 16.97 -10.24 -9.73
CA LEU A 344 18.19 -10.27 -10.53
C LEU A 344 19.29 -9.39 -9.93
N ALA A 345 18.95 -8.25 -9.33
CA ALA A 345 19.93 -7.36 -8.69
C ALA A 345 20.63 -7.99 -7.47
N LEU A 346 20.06 -9.04 -6.88
CA LEU A 346 20.69 -9.79 -5.78
C LEU A 346 21.77 -10.76 -6.25
N LEU A 347 21.85 -11.05 -7.55
CA LEU A 347 22.71 -12.10 -8.09
C LEU A 347 23.95 -11.51 -8.76
N PRO A 348 25.16 -12.05 -8.49
CA PRO A 348 26.37 -11.59 -9.14
C PRO A 348 26.40 -11.93 -10.65
N ASP A 349 25.79 -13.05 -11.06
CA ASP A 349 25.61 -13.41 -12.47
C ASP A 349 24.14 -13.78 -12.77
N PRO A 350 23.31 -12.77 -13.08
CA PRO A 350 21.90 -12.99 -13.34
C PRO A 350 21.68 -13.73 -14.68
N PRO A 351 20.79 -14.76 -14.73
CA PRO A 351 20.57 -15.54 -15.94
C PRO A 351 20.17 -14.69 -17.15
N ARG A 352 20.84 -14.95 -18.28
CA ARG A 352 20.64 -14.19 -19.53
C ARG A 352 19.18 -14.13 -19.98
N ASP A 353 18.46 -15.25 -19.90
CA ASP A 353 17.06 -15.33 -20.34
C ASP A 353 16.13 -14.40 -19.56
N LEU A 354 16.38 -14.23 -18.26
CA LEU A 354 15.62 -13.33 -17.39
C LEU A 354 16.05 -11.87 -17.54
N ARG A 355 17.35 -11.60 -17.78
CA ARG A 355 17.83 -10.26 -18.14
C ARG A 355 17.19 -9.76 -19.42
N GLU A 356 17.15 -10.59 -20.47
CA GLU A 356 16.50 -10.27 -21.74
C GLU A 356 14.98 -10.04 -21.55
N SER A 357 14.32 -10.88 -20.74
CA SER A 357 12.90 -10.73 -20.40
C SER A 357 12.63 -9.42 -19.67
N PHE A 358 13.51 -9.03 -18.75
CA PHE A 358 13.40 -7.76 -18.02
C PHE A 358 13.60 -6.55 -18.94
N ALA A 359 14.64 -6.56 -19.77
CA ALA A 359 14.89 -5.50 -20.73
C ALA A 359 13.72 -5.32 -21.71
N GLN A 360 13.14 -6.42 -22.21
CA GLN A 360 11.99 -6.38 -23.11
C GLN A 360 10.75 -5.76 -22.44
N ALA A 361 10.44 -6.19 -21.21
CA ALA A 361 9.30 -5.67 -20.45
C ALA A 361 9.50 -4.20 -20.03
N ALA A 362 10.73 -3.81 -19.65
CA ALA A 362 11.08 -2.43 -19.31
C ALA A 362 10.87 -1.50 -20.52
N GLN A 363 11.37 -1.87 -21.70
CA GLN A 363 11.15 -1.10 -22.93
C GLN A 363 9.66 -1.03 -23.30
N TRP A 364 8.91 -2.12 -23.11
CA TRP A 364 7.47 -2.15 -23.31
C TRP A 364 6.72 -1.15 -22.42
N ALA A 365 7.13 -1.03 -21.16
CA ALA A 365 6.55 -0.09 -20.21
C ALA A 365 6.92 1.35 -20.57
N VAL A 366 8.20 1.65 -20.84
CA VAL A 366 8.67 3.01 -21.18
C VAL A 366 7.94 3.57 -22.41
N ARG A 367 7.69 2.77 -23.45
CA ARG A 367 6.91 3.21 -24.62
C ARG A 367 5.47 3.63 -24.30
N ARG A 368 4.97 3.31 -23.11
CA ARG A 368 3.61 3.59 -22.63
C ARG A 368 3.58 4.61 -21.50
N GLN A 369 4.72 5.21 -21.17
CA GLN A 369 4.74 6.35 -20.27
C GLN A 369 4.06 7.53 -20.94
N ASN A 370 3.14 8.19 -20.24
CA ASN A 370 2.48 9.37 -20.76
C ASN A 370 3.39 10.61 -20.67
N LYS A 371 2.90 11.74 -21.21
CA LYS A 371 3.66 13.00 -21.28
C LYS A 371 3.99 13.58 -19.90
N GLN A 372 3.25 13.22 -18.87
CA GLN A 372 3.48 13.63 -17.48
C GLN A 372 4.47 12.71 -16.76
N GLY A 373 5.03 11.69 -17.43
CA GLY A 373 5.95 10.75 -16.81
C GLY A 373 5.25 9.63 -16.01
N LEU A 374 3.94 9.48 -16.12
CA LEU A 374 3.15 8.48 -15.39
C LEU A 374 2.57 7.42 -16.32
N TRP A 375 2.01 6.36 -15.74
CA TRP A 375 1.28 5.32 -16.45
C TRP A 375 -0.21 5.36 -16.08
N HIS A 376 -1.05 5.29 -17.12
CA HIS A 376 -2.49 5.05 -17.00
C HIS A 376 -2.76 3.74 -16.27
N ALA A 377 -3.84 3.62 -15.49
CA ALA A 377 -4.11 2.39 -14.70
C ALA A 377 -4.17 1.14 -15.59
N PHE A 378 -4.51 1.31 -16.87
CA PHE A 378 -4.22 0.37 -17.95
C PHE A 378 -3.27 1.04 -18.94
N VAL A 379 -2.08 0.48 -19.14
CA VAL A 379 -0.96 1.15 -19.82
C VAL A 379 -1.20 1.40 -21.31
N ASP A 380 -2.23 0.79 -21.89
CA ASP A 380 -2.65 0.95 -23.29
C ASP A 380 -3.95 1.75 -23.45
N ALA A 381 -4.55 2.23 -22.35
CA ALA A 381 -5.82 2.96 -22.33
C ALA A 381 -5.61 4.39 -21.80
N ASN A 382 -5.35 5.34 -22.71
CA ASN A 382 -5.03 6.73 -22.36
C ASN A 382 -6.22 7.50 -21.75
N GLU A 383 -7.44 7.01 -21.98
CA GLU A 383 -8.68 7.52 -21.40
C GLU A 383 -8.84 7.18 -19.92
N VAL A 384 -8.17 6.12 -19.43
CA VAL A 384 -8.22 5.72 -18.02
C VAL A 384 -7.25 6.57 -17.21
N GLN A 385 -7.65 7.15 -16.09
CA GLN A 385 -6.74 7.97 -15.27
C GLN A 385 -5.48 7.21 -14.82
N THR A 386 -4.38 7.94 -14.60
CA THR A 386 -3.11 7.41 -14.07
C THR A 386 -3.27 6.72 -12.72
N ASP A 387 -2.47 5.67 -12.48
CA ASP A 387 -2.29 5.06 -11.16
C ASP A 387 -0.91 5.43 -10.63
N THR A 388 -0.86 6.25 -9.58
CA THR A 388 0.41 6.73 -8.99
C THR A 388 1.20 5.60 -8.33
N ALA A 389 0.56 4.59 -7.75
CA ALA A 389 1.26 3.45 -7.15
C ALA A 389 1.88 2.55 -8.22
N ALA A 390 1.12 2.25 -9.29
CA ALA A 390 1.67 1.49 -10.42
C ALA A 390 2.82 2.25 -11.10
N SER A 391 2.67 3.56 -11.28
CA SER A 391 3.73 4.41 -11.85
C SER A 391 4.99 4.40 -10.98
N ALA A 392 4.84 4.50 -9.65
CA ALA A 392 5.95 4.41 -8.71
C ALA A 392 6.67 3.05 -8.81
N GLY A 393 5.92 1.95 -8.85
CA GLY A 393 6.49 0.60 -8.93
C GLY A 393 7.20 0.32 -10.26
N ILE A 394 6.61 0.73 -11.40
CA ILE A 394 7.25 0.60 -12.73
C ILE A 394 8.55 1.42 -12.74
N ALA A 395 8.49 2.69 -12.36
CA ALA A 395 9.66 3.56 -12.33
C ALA A 395 10.75 3.06 -11.37
N ALA A 396 10.37 2.54 -10.20
CA ALA A 396 11.31 1.94 -9.25
C ALA A 396 12.05 0.76 -9.89
N ALA A 397 11.34 -0.12 -10.59
CA ALA A 397 11.98 -1.23 -11.30
C ALA A 397 12.96 -0.75 -12.39
N LEU A 398 12.62 0.31 -13.14
CA LEU A 398 13.53 0.90 -14.12
C LEU A 398 14.80 1.45 -13.46
N ALA A 399 14.66 2.24 -12.38
CA ALA A 399 15.78 2.81 -11.66
C ALA A 399 16.67 1.73 -11.01
N LEU A 400 16.07 0.72 -10.38
CA LEU A 400 16.78 -0.43 -9.83
C LEU A 400 17.54 -1.20 -10.91
N GLY A 401 16.90 -1.43 -12.06
CA GLY A 401 17.52 -2.10 -13.19
C GLY A 401 18.72 -1.34 -13.76
N VAL A 402 18.67 -0.01 -13.81
CA VAL A 402 19.83 0.82 -14.19
C VAL A 402 20.93 0.73 -13.12
N LYS A 403 20.58 0.87 -11.85
CA LYS A 403 21.53 0.83 -10.72
C LYS A 403 22.28 -0.50 -10.62
N ALA A 404 21.60 -1.61 -10.96
CA ALA A 404 22.17 -2.95 -10.99
C ALA A 404 22.79 -3.33 -12.35
N GLU A 405 22.95 -2.38 -13.28
CA GLU A 405 23.49 -2.61 -14.63
C GLU A 405 22.73 -3.67 -15.46
N LEU A 406 21.47 -3.93 -15.12
CA LEU A 406 20.57 -4.84 -15.82
C LEU A 406 19.88 -4.17 -17.01
N LEU A 407 19.76 -2.84 -17.00
CA LEU A 407 19.14 -2.02 -18.04
C LEU A 407 20.10 -0.91 -18.51
N SER A 408 19.87 -0.43 -19.73
CA SER A 408 20.57 0.75 -20.26
C SER A 408 20.34 1.97 -19.37
N SER A 409 21.38 2.79 -19.17
CA SER A 409 21.31 4.06 -18.43
C SER A 409 20.25 5.03 -18.96
N ALA A 410 19.84 4.91 -20.24
CA ALA A 410 18.75 5.67 -20.82
C ALA A 410 17.40 5.47 -20.08
N MET A 411 17.21 4.34 -19.40
CA MET A 411 15.99 4.06 -18.63
C MET A 411 15.88 4.88 -17.33
N ARG A 412 16.95 5.58 -16.93
CA ARG A 412 16.95 6.44 -15.74
C ARG A 412 16.09 7.68 -15.92
N GLU A 413 16.06 8.27 -17.12
CA GLU A 413 15.29 9.49 -17.39
C GLU A 413 13.77 9.27 -17.22
N PRO A 414 13.15 8.23 -17.83
CA PRO A 414 11.76 7.88 -17.55
C PRO A 414 11.44 7.73 -16.05
N ALA A 415 12.34 7.08 -15.29
CA ALA A 415 12.15 6.88 -13.85
C ALA A 415 12.22 8.21 -13.07
N ALA A 416 13.18 9.08 -13.41
CA ALA A 416 13.31 10.40 -12.79
C ALA A 416 12.10 11.32 -13.11
N HIS A 417 11.59 11.27 -14.33
CA HIS A 417 10.39 12.02 -14.71
C HIS A 417 9.16 11.56 -13.90
N ALA A 418 8.99 10.25 -13.72
CA ALA A 418 7.94 9.72 -12.85
C ALA A 418 8.09 10.20 -11.39
N ALA A 419 9.31 10.17 -10.84
CA ALA A 419 9.58 10.63 -9.48
C ALA A 419 9.19 12.11 -9.30
N GLN A 420 9.50 12.96 -10.27
CA GLN A 420 9.11 14.36 -10.25
C GLN A 420 7.59 14.52 -10.25
N ALA A 421 6.87 13.82 -11.14
CA ALA A 421 5.41 13.90 -11.20
C ALA A 421 4.74 13.38 -9.92
N LEU A 422 5.24 12.28 -9.35
CA LEU A 422 4.70 11.67 -8.13
C LEU A 422 4.90 12.55 -6.89
N SER A 423 5.99 13.33 -6.84
CA SER A 423 6.21 14.29 -5.75
C SER A 423 5.09 15.32 -5.63
N ALA A 424 4.48 15.71 -6.76
CA ALA A 424 3.36 16.66 -6.78
C ALA A 424 2.04 16.03 -6.29
N ALA A 425 1.92 14.70 -6.34
CA ALA A 425 0.75 13.94 -5.88
C ALA A 425 0.74 13.68 -4.36
N LEU A 426 1.76 14.13 -3.63
CA LEU A 426 1.80 14.06 -2.18
C LEU A 426 0.80 15.04 -1.56
N THR A 427 0.07 14.60 -0.54
CA THR A 427 -0.70 15.48 0.35
C THR A 427 0.25 16.41 1.12
N PRO A 428 -0.25 17.50 1.74
CA PRO A 428 0.58 18.35 2.59
C PRO A 428 1.31 17.58 3.68
N ASP A 429 0.70 16.54 4.24
CA ASP A 429 1.27 15.68 5.27
C ASP A 429 1.98 14.42 4.75
N GLY A 430 2.25 14.35 3.44
CA GLY A 430 3.17 13.37 2.87
C GLY A 430 2.57 12.02 2.49
N PHE A 431 1.24 11.84 2.52
CA PHE A 431 0.62 10.66 1.93
C PHE A 431 0.59 10.76 0.40
N LEU A 432 0.69 9.61 -0.28
CA LEU A 432 0.55 9.56 -1.74
C LEU A 432 -0.92 9.41 -2.15
N THR A 433 -1.41 10.33 -2.98
CA THR A 433 -2.76 10.30 -3.58
C THR A 433 -2.72 9.76 -5.01
N GLY A 434 -3.88 9.63 -5.67
CA GLY A 434 -3.94 9.29 -7.09
C GLY A 434 -3.74 7.80 -7.39
N ILE A 435 -3.90 6.95 -6.37
CA ILE A 435 -3.69 5.51 -6.46
C ILE A 435 -4.98 4.85 -6.95
N ALA A 436 -4.91 3.92 -7.91
CA ALA A 436 -6.09 3.11 -8.24
C ALA A 436 -6.39 2.15 -7.07
N GLN A 437 -7.65 2.06 -6.64
CA GLN A 437 -8.05 1.23 -5.50
C GLN A 437 -7.61 -0.24 -5.67
N VAL A 438 -7.48 -1.00 -4.58
CA VAL A 438 -7.28 -2.45 -4.66
C VAL A 438 -8.35 -3.11 -5.55
N ASN A 439 -7.99 -4.16 -6.30
CA ASN A 439 -8.81 -4.70 -7.39
C ASN A 439 -10.00 -5.59 -6.92
N LYS A 440 -10.43 -5.45 -5.67
CA LYS A 440 -11.54 -6.18 -5.06
C LYS A 440 -12.86 -5.96 -5.81
N GLY A 441 -13.07 -4.76 -6.36
CA GLY A 441 -14.19 -4.41 -7.24
C GLY A 441 -14.01 -4.80 -8.72
N GLY A 442 -12.99 -5.59 -9.05
CA GLY A 442 -12.75 -6.07 -10.41
C GLY A 442 -12.17 -5.02 -11.38
N GLU A 443 -12.10 -5.37 -12.67
CA GLU A 443 -11.55 -4.50 -13.72
C GLU A 443 -12.34 -3.21 -13.91
N ALA A 444 -13.67 -3.25 -13.72
CA ALA A 444 -14.52 -2.07 -13.87
C ALA A 444 -14.06 -0.95 -12.92
N LEU A 445 -13.85 -1.27 -11.64
CA LEU A 445 -13.33 -0.31 -10.66
C LEU A 445 -11.91 0.18 -11.01
N GLN A 446 -11.07 -0.67 -11.61
CA GLN A 446 -9.72 -0.27 -12.02
C GLN A 446 -9.70 0.65 -13.25
N ARG A 447 -10.74 0.57 -14.09
CA ARG A 447 -10.90 1.42 -15.28
C ARG A 447 -11.61 2.74 -14.97
N ASP A 448 -12.33 2.80 -13.86
CA ASP A 448 -12.94 4.03 -13.34
C ASP A 448 -11.86 5.06 -12.94
N ASP A 449 -12.28 6.32 -12.77
CA ASP A 449 -11.43 7.44 -12.31
C ASP A 449 -11.35 7.51 -10.76
N TYR A 450 -11.91 6.53 -10.05
CA TYR A 450 -11.83 6.44 -8.60
C TYR A 450 -10.37 6.25 -8.14
N ARG A 451 -9.83 7.27 -7.48
CA ARG A 451 -8.47 7.28 -6.93
C ARG A 451 -8.48 7.54 -5.43
N VAL A 452 -7.54 6.89 -4.75
CA VAL A 452 -7.48 6.85 -3.29
C VAL A 452 -6.11 7.28 -2.78
N ILE A 453 -6.02 7.41 -1.46
CA ILE A 453 -4.78 7.44 -0.71
C ILE A 453 -4.51 6.01 -0.21
N SER A 454 -3.27 5.56 -0.30
CA SER A 454 -2.85 4.28 0.27
C SER A 454 -1.34 4.20 0.46
N GLN A 455 -0.92 3.60 1.56
CA GLN A 455 0.47 3.64 2.01
C GLN A 455 1.36 2.64 1.29
N PHE A 456 0.81 1.55 0.71
CA PHE A 456 1.62 0.68 -0.14
C PHE A 456 2.24 1.43 -1.33
N GLY A 457 1.52 2.43 -1.88
CA GLY A 457 2.05 3.32 -2.92
C GLY A 457 3.18 4.20 -2.43
N MET A 458 3.15 4.61 -1.15
CA MET A 458 4.27 5.33 -0.53
C MET A 458 5.51 4.43 -0.43
N GLY A 459 5.33 3.16 -0.08
CA GLY A 459 6.39 2.16 -0.10
C GLY A 459 7.03 2.04 -1.48
N LEU A 460 6.23 1.95 -2.54
CA LEU A 460 6.74 1.91 -3.92
C LEU A 460 7.47 3.20 -4.34
N LEU A 461 6.94 4.37 -3.95
CA LEU A 461 7.59 5.65 -4.20
C LEU A 461 8.93 5.77 -3.47
N ALA A 462 9.02 5.25 -2.25
CA ALA A 462 10.27 5.21 -1.48
C ALA A 462 11.34 4.38 -2.18
N GLN A 463 10.97 3.21 -2.72
CA GLN A 463 11.89 2.38 -3.52
C GLN A 463 12.40 3.14 -4.75
N LEU A 464 11.53 3.88 -5.45
CA LEU A 464 11.93 4.73 -6.58
C LEU A 464 12.94 5.79 -6.15
N TYR A 465 12.64 6.55 -5.09
CA TYR A 465 13.56 7.58 -4.60
C TYR A 465 14.92 7.00 -4.18
N ALA A 466 14.94 5.84 -3.51
CA ALA A 466 16.18 5.17 -3.12
C ALA A 466 16.98 4.67 -4.32
N ALA A 467 16.32 4.16 -5.35
CA ALA A 467 16.97 3.67 -6.56
C ALA A 467 17.53 4.79 -7.45
N LEU A 468 17.05 6.02 -7.30
CA LEU A 468 17.54 7.20 -8.03
C LEU A 468 18.74 7.87 -7.35
N VAL A 469 19.06 7.53 -6.10
CA VAL A 469 20.34 7.88 -5.47
C VAL A 469 21.38 6.85 -5.87
#